data_AF-A0A084EVC3-F1
#
_entry.id   AF-A0A084EVC3-F1
#
_cell.length_a   1.000
_cell.length_b   1.000
_cell.length_c   1.000
_cell.angle_alpha   90.00
_cell.angle_beta   90.00
_cell.angle_gamma   90.00
#
_symmetry.space_group_name_H-M   'P 1'
#
loop_
_entity.id
_entity.type
_entity.pdbx_description
1 polymer ?
#
loop_
_entity_poly.entity_id
_entity_poly.type
_entity_poly.pdbx_seq_one_letter_code
_entity_poly.pdbx_strand_id
1 'polypeptide(L)'
;MNKFNLEEQHSRFGRFISESFQWILNLSLLVIGLILAYSLFYEAYSLIELFFSHSDKFQIVEKIVIFFLYFEFLALIVQYFKYNYHFPLRYFLYIGITAMVRLIIVDHSNAMHTLLFALAILVMIVALYIVHSKRLHKS
;
A
#
# COMPACT_ATOMS: atom_id res chain seq x y z
N MET A 1 5.46 -20.07 47.55
CA MET A 1 5.97 -20.50 46.24
C MET A 1 5.15 -19.81 45.15
N ASN A 2 5.84 -19.01 44.31
CA ASN A 2 5.33 -17.95 43.42
C ASN A 2 4.30 -18.38 42.37
N LYS A 3 3.06 -17.87 42.47
CA LYS A 3 2.12 -17.80 41.32
C LYS A 3 1.95 -16.38 40.73
N PHE A 4 2.49 -15.35 41.39
CA PHE A 4 2.34 -13.95 40.96
C PHE A 4 3.40 -13.47 39.95
N ASN A 5 4.48 -14.22 39.73
CA ASN A 5 5.59 -13.83 38.84
C ASN A 5 5.46 -14.34 37.38
N LEU A 6 4.51 -15.23 37.06
CA LEU A 6 4.41 -15.83 35.72
C LEU A 6 3.58 -15.01 34.74
N GLU A 7 2.60 -14.23 35.19
CA GLU A 7 1.82 -13.34 34.32
C GLU A 7 2.58 -12.07 33.93
N GLU A 8 3.41 -11.50 34.82
CA GLU A 8 4.23 -10.33 34.49
C GLU A 8 5.34 -10.65 33.47
N GLN A 9 5.96 -11.84 33.57
CA GLN A 9 7.10 -12.21 32.72
C GLN A 9 6.67 -12.52 31.27
N HIS A 10 5.50 -13.14 31.07
CA HIS A 10 4.92 -13.35 29.74
C HIS A 10 4.58 -12.03 29.02
N SER A 11 4.12 -11.00 29.76
CA SER A 11 3.83 -9.69 29.16
C SER A 11 5.10 -8.95 28.71
N ARG A 12 6.20 -9.08 29.44
CA ARG A 12 7.48 -8.40 29.11
C ARG A 12 8.16 -9.03 27.90
N PHE A 13 8.15 -10.36 27.79
CA PHE A 13 8.71 -11.04 26.62
C PHE A 13 7.90 -10.75 25.35
N GLY A 14 6.56 -10.75 25.46
CA GLY A 14 5.67 -10.38 24.36
C GLY A 14 5.85 -8.92 23.89
N ARG A 15 6.01 -7.97 24.82
CA ARG A 15 6.31 -6.57 24.49
C ARG A 15 7.66 -6.41 23.81
N PHE A 16 8.70 -7.08 24.31
CA PHE A 16 10.04 -7.00 23.73
C PHE A 16 10.11 -7.56 22.29
N ILE A 17 9.40 -8.67 22.04
CA ILE A 17 9.25 -9.23 20.68
C ILE A 17 8.48 -8.25 19.80
N SER A 18 7.35 -7.72 20.27
CA SER A 18 6.55 -6.77 19.51
C SER A 18 7.34 -5.51 19.15
N GLU A 19 8.12 -4.96 20.09
CA GLU A 19 8.96 -3.78 19.89
C GLU A 19 10.09 -4.07 18.89
N SER A 20 10.71 -5.26 18.96
CA SER A 20 11.73 -5.70 18.01
C SER A 20 11.18 -5.83 16.58
N PHE A 21 10.01 -6.47 16.43
CA PHE A 21 9.33 -6.60 15.14
C PHE A 21 8.93 -5.23 14.58
N GLN A 22 8.45 -4.33 15.43
CA GLN A 22 8.06 -2.98 15.02
C GLN A 22 9.28 -2.17 14.56
N TRP A 23 10.43 -2.34 15.21
CA TRP A 23 11.70 -1.75 14.78
C TRP A 23 12.15 -2.27 13.41
N ILE A 24 12.10 -3.59 13.21
CA ILE A 24 12.48 -4.23 11.93
C ILE A 24 11.55 -3.76 10.80
N LEU A 25 10.24 -3.75 11.05
CA LEU A 25 9.25 -3.27 10.08
C LEU A 25 9.50 -1.82 9.70
N ASN A 26 9.77 -0.96 10.69
CA ASN A 26 10.04 0.45 10.45
C ASN A 26 11.31 0.67 9.61
N LEU A 27 12.39 -0.04 9.94
CA LEU A 27 13.64 0.01 9.19
C LEU A 27 13.46 -0.48 7.75
N SER A 28 12.74 -1.59 7.57
CA SER A 28 12.41 -2.13 6.24
C SER A 28 11.60 -1.13 5.41
N LEU A 29 10.57 -0.51 6.00
CA LEU A 29 9.76 0.48 5.31
C LEU A 29 10.55 1.71 4.89
N LEU A 30 11.50 2.15 5.72
CA LEU A 30 12.38 3.27 5.40
C LEU A 30 13.28 2.93 4.21
N VAL A 31 13.90 1.75 4.21
CA VAL A 31 14.75 1.29 3.10
C VAL A 31 13.94 1.18 1.80
N ILE A 32 12.75 0.57 1.85
CA ILE A 32 11.86 0.46 0.69
C ILE A 32 11.42 1.84 0.21
N GLY A 33 11.09 2.76 1.12
CA GLY A 33 10.70 4.12 0.79
C GLY A 33 11.78 4.89 0.04
N LEU A 34 13.06 4.73 0.43
CA LEU A 34 14.20 5.33 -0.28
C LEU A 34 14.38 4.75 -1.68
N ILE A 35 14.26 3.42 -1.81
CA ILE A 35 14.35 2.75 -3.12
C ILE A 35 13.24 3.23 -4.04
N LEU A 36 11.99 3.25 -3.56
CA LEU A 36 10.83 3.72 -4.33
C LEU A 36 10.96 5.19 -4.73
N ALA A 37 11.46 6.05 -3.83
CA ALA A 37 11.72 7.45 -4.16
C ALA A 37 12.74 7.57 -5.29
N TYR A 38 13.85 6.82 -5.23
CA TYR A 38 14.84 6.79 -6.31
C TYR A 38 14.24 6.30 -7.63
N SER A 39 13.50 5.19 -7.61
CA SER A 39 12.82 4.65 -8.79
C SER A 39 11.79 5.63 -9.38
N LEU A 40 11.08 6.38 -8.54
CA LEU A 40 10.12 7.40 -8.98
C LEU A 40 10.83 8.51 -9.77
N PHE A 41 11.96 9.01 -9.29
CA PHE A 41 12.73 10.03 -10.00
C PHE A 41 13.30 9.47 -11.31
N TYR A 42 13.84 8.26 -11.29
CA TYR A 42 14.35 7.60 -12.50
C TYR A 42 13.26 7.48 -13.58
N GLU A 43 12.07 7.01 -13.21
CA GLU A 43 10.96 6.87 -14.15
C GLU A 43 10.47 8.22 -14.67
N ALA A 44 10.50 9.26 -13.82
CA ALA A 44 10.17 10.63 -14.24
C ALA A 44 11.13 11.15 -15.32
N TYR A 45 12.44 10.88 -15.18
CA TYR A 45 13.42 11.24 -16.22
C TYR A 45 13.17 10.48 -17.52
N SER A 46 12.91 9.17 -17.44
CA SER A 46 12.60 8.34 -18.61
C SER A 46 11.35 8.83 -19.34
N LEU A 47 10.32 9.26 -18.61
CA LEU A 47 9.10 9.84 -19.20
C LEU A 47 9.37 11.14 -19.97
N ILE A 48 10.23 12.01 -19.43
CA ILE A 48 10.62 13.26 -20.10
C ILE A 48 11.35 12.95 -21.41
N GLU A 49 12.32 12.04 -21.39
CA GLU A 49 13.06 11.63 -22.58
C GLU A 49 12.14 11.04 -23.65
N LEU A 50 11.22 10.17 -23.23
CA LEU A 50 10.24 9.52 -24.10
C LEU A 50 9.30 10.53 -24.77
N PHE A 51 8.90 11.58 -24.04
CA PHE A 51 8.05 12.66 -24.54
C PHE A 51 8.74 13.49 -25.64
N PHE A 52 10.05 13.76 -25.50
CA PHE A 52 10.80 14.50 -26.51
C PHE A 52 11.09 13.66 -27.77
N SER A 53 11.29 12.35 -27.63
CA SER A 53 11.62 11.44 -28.74
C SER A 53 10.46 11.05 -29.68
N HIS A 54 9.27 11.65 -29.58
CA HIS A 54 8.09 11.35 -30.43
C HIS A 54 7.76 9.84 -30.52
N SER A 55 7.85 9.18 -29.37
CA SER A 55 7.62 7.74 -29.23
C SER A 55 6.13 7.36 -29.24
N ASP A 56 5.85 6.06 -29.36
CA ASP A 56 4.49 5.54 -29.41
C ASP A 56 3.69 5.91 -28.15
N LYS A 57 2.47 6.42 -28.37
CA LYS A 57 1.56 6.85 -27.29
C LYS A 57 1.30 5.77 -26.25
N PHE A 58 1.33 4.49 -26.65
CA PHE A 58 1.12 3.35 -25.76
C PHE A 58 2.23 3.23 -24.71
N GLN A 59 3.49 3.38 -25.13
CA GLN A 59 4.64 3.30 -24.23
C GLN A 59 4.64 4.45 -23.21
N ILE A 60 4.21 5.64 -23.64
CA ILE A 60 4.08 6.80 -22.75
C ILE A 60 3.03 6.52 -21.66
N VAL A 61 1.87 5.98 -22.02
CA VAL A 61 0.80 5.65 -21.04
C VAL A 61 1.27 4.58 -20.06
N GLU A 62 1.92 3.53 -20.54
CA GLU A 62 2.47 2.47 -19.69
C GLU A 62 3.43 3.04 -18.63
N LYS A 63 4.38 3.88 -19.06
CA LYS A 63 5.35 4.54 -18.20
C LYS A 63 4.70 5.51 -17.19
N ILE A 64 3.66 6.23 -17.60
CA ILE A 64 2.90 7.12 -16.70
C ILE A 64 2.24 6.32 -15.58
N VAL A 65 1.67 5.15 -15.89
CA VAL A 65 1.02 4.35 -14.84
C VAL A 65 2.05 3.76 -13.87
N ILE A 66 3.21 3.32 -14.35
CA ILE A 66 4.32 2.87 -13.49
C ILE A 66 4.79 4.00 -12.56
N PHE A 67 4.97 5.21 -13.08
CA PHE A 67 5.31 6.37 -12.26
C PHE A 67 4.26 6.63 -11.16
N PHE A 68 2.98 6.59 -11.53
CA PHE A 68 1.90 6.82 -10.57
C PHE A 68 1.82 5.72 -9.51
N LEU A 69 2.11 4.47 -9.89
CA LEU A 69 2.19 3.33 -8.97
C LEU A 69 3.26 3.56 -7.90
N TYR A 70 4.46 3.99 -8.27
CA TYR A 70 5.51 4.32 -7.29
C TYR A 70 5.10 5.45 -6.34
N PHE A 71 4.44 6.49 -6.86
CA PHE A 71 3.91 7.57 -6.03
C PHE A 71 2.88 7.07 -5.01
N GLU A 72 2.01 6.16 -5.43
CA GLU A 72 0.98 5.56 -4.57
C GLU A 72 1.56 4.69 -3.45
N PHE A 73 2.57 3.87 -3.76
CA PHE A 73 3.28 3.11 -2.73
C PHE A 73 4.06 4.01 -1.77
N LEU A 74 4.65 5.10 -2.26
CA LEU A 74 5.31 6.08 -1.41
C LEU A 74 4.30 6.77 -0.47
N ALA A 75 3.10 7.08 -0.97
CA ALA A 75 2.00 7.60 -0.15
C ALA A 75 1.56 6.61 0.95
N LEU A 76 1.57 5.29 0.69
CA LEU A 76 1.31 4.26 1.71
C LEU A 76 2.33 4.30 2.83
N ILE A 77 3.61 4.40 2.49
CA ILE A 77 4.70 4.46 3.47
C ILE A 77 4.57 5.73 4.31
N VAL A 78 4.34 6.89 3.68
CA VAL A 78 4.12 8.16 4.41
C VAL A 78 2.91 8.06 5.35
N GLN A 79 1.82 7.46 4.90
CA GLN A 79 0.62 7.28 5.72
C GLN A 79 0.87 6.33 6.91
N TYR A 80 1.67 5.29 6.72
CA TYR A 80 2.09 4.39 7.80
C TYR A 80 2.81 5.15 8.91
N PHE A 81 3.76 6.02 8.56
CA PHE A 81 4.46 6.86 9.54
C PHE A 81 3.53 7.88 10.23
N LYS A 82 2.58 8.46 9.48
CA LYS A 82 1.61 9.42 10.04
C LYS A 82 0.62 8.81 11.03
N TYR A 83 0.31 7.52 10.93
CA TYR A 83 -0.66 6.84 11.81
C TYR A 83 -0.01 6.14 13.02
N ASN A 84 1.11 6.70 13.51
CA ASN A 84 1.76 6.26 14.74
C ASN A 84 2.20 4.78 14.69
N TYR A 85 2.74 4.35 13.54
CA TYR A 85 3.18 2.97 13.25
C TYR A 85 2.06 1.91 13.27
N HIS A 86 0.80 2.33 13.31
CA HIS A 86 -0.34 1.44 13.13
C HIS A 86 -0.82 1.51 11.69
N PHE A 87 -0.97 0.34 11.07
CA PHE A 87 -1.49 0.23 9.72
C PHE A 87 -2.99 0.51 9.70
N PRO A 88 -3.45 1.67 9.20
CA PRO A 88 -4.84 2.03 9.30
C PRO A 88 -5.58 1.36 8.14
N LEU A 89 -6.25 0.24 8.46
CA LEU A 89 -6.87 -0.68 7.49
C LEU A 89 -7.76 0.01 6.44
N ARG A 90 -8.40 1.13 6.80
CA ARG A 90 -9.24 1.90 5.89
C ARG A 90 -8.44 2.60 4.77
N TYR A 91 -7.29 3.20 5.09
CA TYR A 91 -6.47 3.85 4.06
C TYR A 91 -5.83 2.82 3.14
N PHE A 92 -5.44 1.67 3.69
CA PHE A 92 -4.97 0.56 2.87
C PHE A 92 -6.02 0.12 1.84
N LEU A 93 -7.29 0.00 2.24
CA LEU A 93 -8.37 -0.34 1.31
C LEU A 93 -8.60 0.75 0.26
N TYR A 94 -8.54 2.04 0.61
CA TYR A 94 -8.69 3.12 -0.38
C TYR A 94 -7.56 3.13 -1.42
N ILE A 95 -6.33 2.91 -0.96
CA ILE A 95 -5.18 2.81 -1.85
C ILE A 95 -5.26 1.53 -2.68
N GLY A 96 -5.62 0.39 -2.09
CA GLY A 96 -5.82 -0.86 -2.83
C GLY A 96 -6.85 -0.73 -3.95
N ILE A 97 -7.97 -0.02 -3.72
CA ILE A 97 -8.96 0.27 -4.77
C ILE A 97 -8.34 1.08 -5.89
N THR A 98 -7.59 2.12 -5.56
CA THR A 98 -6.95 3.00 -6.54
C THR A 98 -5.93 2.23 -7.39
N ALA A 99 -5.13 1.36 -6.78
CA ALA A 99 -4.18 0.47 -7.45
C ALA A 99 -4.88 -0.53 -8.40
N MET A 100 -5.97 -1.18 -7.96
CA MET A 100 -6.72 -2.12 -8.79
C MET A 100 -7.38 -1.43 -9.98
N VAL A 101 -7.91 -0.21 -9.80
CA VAL A 101 -8.46 0.59 -10.91
C VAL A 101 -7.37 0.93 -11.92
N ARG A 102 -6.17 1.34 -11.48
CA ARG A 102 -5.04 1.62 -12.38
C ARG A 102 -4.57 0.39 -13.14
N LEU A 103 -4.54 -0.77 -12.48
CA LEU A 103 -4.16 -2.03 -13.12
C LEU A 103 -5.09 -2.38 -14.29
N ILE A 104 -6.41 -2.20 -14.12
CA ILE A 104 -7.40 -2.42 -15.19
C ILE A 104 -7.18 -1.49 -16.40
N ILE A 105 -6.76 -0.25 -16.18
CA ILE A 105 -6.53 0.73 -17.26
C ILE A 105 -5.34 0.29 -18.13
N VAL A 106 -4.29 -0.26 -17.51
CA VAL A 106 -3.08 -0.69 -18.22
C VAL A 106 -3.25 -2.05 -18.89
N ASP A 107 -3.73 -3.05 -18.15
CA ASP A 107 -3.85 -4.41 -18.64
C ASP A 107 -5.28 -4.72 -19.07
N HIS A 108 -5.58 -4.39 -20.34
CA HIS A 108 -6.87 -4.67 -20.96
C HIS A 108 -6.79 -5.79 -22.02
N SER A 109 -5.76 -6.65 -21.94
CA SER A 109 -5.47 -7.66 -22.95
C SER A 109 -6.47 -8.84 -22.96
N ASN A 110 -7.10 -9.15 -21.82
CA ASN A 110 -7.98 -10.31 -21.68
C ASN A 110 -9.21 -10.00 -20.82
N ALA A 111 -10.40 -10.09 -21.43
CA ALA A 111 -11.69 -9.78 -20.81
C ALA A 111 -11.97 -10.53 -19.51
N MET A 112 -11.45 -11.76 -19.36
CA MET A 112 -11.63 -12.54 -18.13
C MET A 112 -10.86 -11.97 -16.94
N HIS A 113 -9.64 -11.46 -17.17
CA HIS A 113 -8.85 -10.84 -16.10
C HIS A 113 -9.47 -9.52 -15.66
N THR A 114 -9.94 -8.71 -16.61
CA THR A 114 -10.67 -7.47 -16.31
C THR A 114 -11.91 -7.73 -15.47
N LEU A 115 -12.67 -8.80 -15.76
CA LEU A 115 -13.85 -9.18 -14.98
C LEU A 115 -13.48 -9.57 -13.54
N LEU A 116 -12.40 -10.34 -13.36
CA LEU A 116 -11.92 -10.73 -12.02
C LEU A 116 -11.42 -9.52 -11.21
N PHE A 117 -10.72 -8.57 -11.85
CA PHE A 117 -10.31 -7.34 -11.18
C PHE A 117 -11.49 -6.47 -10.78
N ALA A 118 -12.52 -6.36 -11.63
CA ALA A 118 -13.76 -5.67 -11.29
C ALA A 118 -14.49 -6.31 -10.10
N LEU A 119 -14.55 -7.65 -10.06
CA LEU A 119 -15.09 -8.39 -8.92
C LEU A 119 -14.28 -8.12 -7.63
N ALA A 120 -12.95 -8.11 -7.71
CA ALA A 120 -12.09 -7.81 -6.57
C ALA A 120 -12.31 -6.38 -6.03
N ILE A 121 -12.49 -5.39 -6.90
CA ILE A 121 -12.85 -4.02 -6.50
C ILE A 121 -14.20 -4.02 -5.78
N LEU A 122 -15.20 -4.75 -6.29
CA LEU A 122 -16.51 -4.87 -5.65
C LEU A 122 -16.40 -5.46 -4.23
N VAL A 123 -15.61 -6.52 -4.05
CA VAL A 123 -15.33 -7.10 -2.73
C VAL A 123 -14.68 -6.07 -1.80
N MET A 124 -13.71 -5.29 -2.29
CA MET A 124 -13.00 -4.30 -1.49
C MET A 124 -13.89 -3.12 -1.07
N ILE A 125 -14.82 -2.70 -1.94
CA ILE A 125 -15.86 -1.71 -1.61
C ILE A 125 -16.81 -2.25 -0.54
N VAL A 126 -17.23 -3.51 -0.65
CA VAL A 126 -18.07 -4.16 0.38
C VAL A 126 -17.32 -4.25 1.72
N ALA A 127 -16.03 -4.59 1.71
CA ALA A 127 -15.21 -4.60 2.91
C ALA A 127 -15.13 -3.21 3.57
N LEU A 128 -14.95 -2.15 2.75
CA LEU A 128 -15.01 -0.77 3.24
C LEU A 128 -16.36 -0.42 3.85
N TYR A 129 -17.45 -0.83 3.22
CA TYR A 129 -18.80 -0.62 3.73
C TYR A 129 -18.98 -1.26 5.11
N ILE A 130 -18.55 -2.51 5.29
CA ILE A 130 -18.63 -3.22 6.58
C ILE A 130 -17.78 -2.53 7.66
N VAL A 131 -16.54 -2.14 7.33
CA VAL A 131 -15.63 -1.46 8.27
C VAL A 131 -16.17 -0.07 8.66
N HIS A 132 -16.90 0.60 7.75
CA HIS A 132 -17.53 1.87 8.04
C HIS A 132 -18.81 1.71 8.87
N SER A 133 -19.69 0.79 8.47
CA SER A 133 -20.98 0.53 9.12
C SER A 133 -20.81 0.14 10.60
N LYS A 134 -19.83 -0.73 10.92
CA LYS A 134 -19.56 -1.14 12.32
C LYS A 134 -19.10 0.00 13.23
N ARG A 135 -18.56 1.10 12.69
CA ARG A 135 -18.14 2.27 13.48
C ARG A 135 -19.27 3.27 13.78
N LEU A 136 -20.43 3.15 13.14
CA LEU A 136 -21.59 4.04 13.36
C LEU A 136 -22.58 3.54 14.42
N HIS A 137 -22.53 2.27 14.83
CA HIS A 137 -23.43 1.74 15.88
C HIS A 137 -22.91 1.99 17.31
N LYS A 138 -21.95 2.91 17.50
CA LYS A 138 -21.36 3.21 18.82
C LYS A 138 -21.10 4.70 19.02
N SER A 139 -22.02 5.54 18.52
CA SER A 139 -22.14 6.93 18.92
C SER A 139 -23.55 7.21 19.41
#